data_AF-A0A9X2ERE8-F1
#
_entry.id   AF-A0A9X2ERE8-F1
#
_cell.length_a   1.000
_cell.length_b   1.000
_cell.length_c   1.000
_cell.angle_alpha   90.00
_cell.angle_beta   90.00
_cell.angle_gamma   90.00
#
_symmetry.space_group_name_H-M   'P 1'
#
loop_
_entity.id
_entity.type
_entity.pdbx_description
1 polymer ?
#
loop_
_entity_poly.entity_id
_entity_poly.type
_entity_poly.pdbx_seq_one_letter_code
_entity_poly.pdbx_strand_id
1 'polypeptide(L)'
;MNTLKIFHLSVGSGALREICSSVDEFQALLKDPQFIYDEFVPHVISSFRESEMALGEGQLYSFKILPIFGGEGSIDNIAPCDIEVHFSIFGQMVEQTQSLEPGTPIGSVDLQIPKKKLWWKFWG
;
A
#
# COMPACT_ATOMS: atom_id res chain seq x y z
N MET A 1 -15.97 -21.82 -16.13
CA MET A 1 -16.00 -21.32 -14.73
C MET A 1 -15.24 -20.01 -14.72
N ASN A 2 -15.82 -18.92 -14.22
CA ASN A 2 -15.11 -17.65 -14.08
C ASN A 2 -14.08 -17.82 -12.95
N THR A 3 -12.80 -17.91 -13.30
CA THR A 3 -11.70 -17.94 -12.32
C THR A 3 -11.46 -16.53 -11.82
N LEU A 4 -11.80 -16.29 -10.55
CA LEU A 4 -11.51 -15.03 -9.87
C LEU A 4 -10.11 -15.12 -9.27
N LYS A 5 -9.18 -14.34 -9.82
CA LYS A 5 -7.81 -14.24 -9.30
C LYS A 5 -7.71 -13.12 -8.27
N ILE A 6 -6.94 -13.36 -7.22
CA ILE A 6 -6.65 -12.38 -6.18
C ILE A 6 -5.18 -12.02 -6.24
N PHE A 7 -4.89 -10.73 -6.17
CA PHE A 7 -3.54 -10.19 -6.24
C PHE A 7 -3.22 -9.34 -5.00
N HIS A 8 -1.96 -9.35 -4.60
CA HIS A 8 -1.40 -8.42 -3.64
C HIS A 8 -0.62 -7.34 -4.38
N LEU A 9 -0.95 -6.08 -4.12
CA LEU A 9 -0.25 -4.90 -4.64
C LEU A 9 0.58 -4.27 -3.53
N SER A 10 1.90 -4.31 -3.67
CA SER A 10 2.84 -3.65 -2.77
C SER A 10 3.34 -2.35 -3.38
N VAL A 11 2.95 -1.21 -2.81
CA VAL A 11 3.50 0.10 -3.22
C VAL A 11 4.96 0.27 -2.76
N GLY A 12 5.35 -0.41 -1.68
CA GLY A 12 6.69 -0.31 -1.12
C GLY A 12 7.76 -0.91 -2.03
N SER A 13 7.40 -1.96 -2.79
CA SER A 13 8.27 -2.61 -3.78
C SER A 13 7.85 -2.36 -5.24
N GLY A 14 6.70 -1.72 -5.46
CA GLY A 14 6.14 -1.53 -6.80
C GLY A 14 5.67 -2.84 -7.47
N ALA A 15 5.42 -3.89 -6.71
CA ALA A 15 5.15 -5.23 -7.23
C ALA A 15 3.68 -5.63 -7.10
N LEU A 16 3.18 -6.31 -8.14
CA LEU A 16 1.89 -6.99 -8.14
C LEU A 16 2.13 -8.50 -8.22
N ARG A 17 1.60 -9.27 -7.26
CA ARG A 17 1.77 -10.72 -7.18
C ARG A 17 0.42 -11.42 -7.09
N GLU A 18 0.22 -12.47 -7.88
CA GLU A 18 -0.94 -13.35 -7.74
C GLU A 18 -0.83 -14.13 -6.42
N ILE A 19 -1.91 -14.11 -5.64
CA ILE A 19 -2.05 -14.84 -4.37
C ILE A 19 -2.74 -16.18 -4.61
N CYS A 20 -3.85 -16.17 -5.35
CA CYS A 20 -4.63 -17.37 -5.65
C CYS A 20 -5.55 -17.15 -6.87
N SER A 21 -6.14 -18.24 -7.36
CA SER A 21 -6.99 -18.27 -8.55
C SER A 21 -8.48 -18.52 -8.25
N SER A 22 -8.86 -18.56 -6.96
CA SER A 22 -10.26 -18.59 -6.54
C SER A 22 -10.48 -18.01 -5.14
N VAL A 23 -11.74 -17.67 -4.83
CA VAL A 23 -12.16 -17.25 -3.49
C VAL A 23 -11.98 -18.38 -2.47
N ASP A 24 -12.27 -19.63 -2.85
CA ASP A 24 -12.15 -20.77 -1.93
C ASP A 24 -10.68 -21.02 -1.52
N GLU A 25 -9.75 -20.88 -2.46
CA GLU A 25 -8.31 -20.91 -2.17
C GLU A 25 -7.91 -19.78 -1.20
N PHE A 26 -8.44 -18.57 -1.42
CA PHE A 26 -8.16 -17.46 -0.51
C PHE A 26 -8.69 -17.70 0.90
N GLN A 27 -9.90 -18.24 1.02
CA GLN A 27 -10.49 -18.61 2.31
C GLN A 27 -9.68 -19.70 3.02
N ALA A 28 -9.04 -20.59 2.27
CA ALA A 28 -8.10 -21.56 2.84
C ALA A 28 -6.81 -20.88 3.32
N LEU A 29 -6.24 -19.96 2.53
CA LEU A 29 -5.05 -19.18 2.91
C LEU A 29 -5.28 -18.35 4.17
N LEU A 30 -6.47 -17.77 4.36
CA LEU A 30 -6.81 -17.02 5.57
C LEU A 30 -6.80 -17.87 6.86
N LYS A 31 -6.72 -19.20 6.76
CA LYS A 31 -6.58 -20.13 7.88
C LYS A 31 -5.12 -20.52 8.14
N ASP A 32 -4.19 -20.20 7.24
CA ASP A 32 -2.77 -20.44 7.39
C ASP A 32 -2.13 -19.32 8.23
N PRO A 33 -1.65 -19.59 9.45
CA PRO A 33 -1.03 -18.59 10.29
C PRO A 33 0.21 -17.93 9.67
N GLN A 34 0.99 -18.68 8.88
CA GLN A 34 2.18 -18.15 8.23
C GLN A 34 1.80 -17.15 7.14
N PHE A 35 0.81 -17.49 6.31
CA PHE A 35 0.26 -16.58 5.32
C PHE A 35 -0.26 -15.28 5.96
N ILE A 36 -1.00 -15.39 7.06
CA ILE A 36 -1.49 -14.22 7.80
C ILE A 36 -0.32 -13.38 8.34
N TYR A 37 0.70 -14.03 8.90
CA TYR A 37 1.86 -13.34 9.45
C TYR A 37 2.63 -12.56 8.37
N ASP A 38 2.85 -13.16 7.20
CA ASP A 38 3.65 -12.59 6.12
C ASP A 38 2.90 -11.52 5.33
N GLU A 39 1.61 -11.74 5.00
CA GLU A 39 0.86 -10.83 4.13
C GLU A 39 0.16 -9.69 4.89
N PHE A 40 -0.26 -9.92 6.14
CA PHE A 40 -1.01 -8.93 6.92
C PHE A 40 -0.22 -8.31 8.07
N VAL A 41 0.96 -8.87 8.39
CA VAL A 41 1.90 -8.36 9.40
C VAL A 41 1.24 -7.86 10.70
N PRO A 42 0.35 -8.67 11.33
CA PRO A 42 -0.50 -8.20 12.42
C PRO A 42 0.29 -7.68 13.62
N HIS A 43 1.50 -8.21 13.87
CA HIS A 43 2.39 -7.76 14.94
C HIS A 43 2.85 -6.30 14.75
N VAL A 44 3.09 -5.88 13.51
CA VAL A 44 3.46 -4.50 13.16
C VAL A 44 2.27 -3.58 13.37
N ILE A 45 1.09 -3.99 12.87
CA ILE A 45 -0.15 -3.22 12.99
C ILE A 45 -0.55 -3.04 14.46
N SER A 46 -0.41 -4.09 15.29
CA SER A 46 -0.65 -3.99 16.74
C SER A 46 0.27 -2.95 17.39
N SER A 47 1.57 -2.97 17.05
CA SER A 47 2.53 -1.98 17.57
C SER A 47 2.13 -0.54 17.22
N PHE A 48 1.59 -0.30 16.02
CA PHE A 48 1.12 1.03 15.63
C PHE A 48 -0.15 1.45 16.37
N ARG A 49 -1.05 0.51 16.65
CA ARG A 49 -2.29 0.78 17.41
C ARG A 49 -2.04 1.00 18.89
N GLU A 50 -0.98 0.40 19.44
CA GLU A 50 -0.50 0.65 20.80
C GLU A 50 0.26 1.97 20.91
N SER A 51 0.87 2.43 19.81
CA SER A 51 1.35 3.81 19.71
C SER A 51 0.19 4.79 19.55
N GLU A 52 0.40 6.08 19.83
CA GLU A 52 -0.63 7.12 19.65
C GLU A 52 -0.96 7.41 18.16
N MET A 53 -0.62 6.50 17.24
CA MET A 53 -0.82 6.61 15.80
C MET A 53 -2.19 6.06 15.37
N ALA A 54 -3.25 6.82 15.66
CA ALA A 54 -4.61 6.46 15.25
C ALA A 54 -4.87 6.69 13.75
N LEU A 55 -5.66 5.81 13.13
CA LEU A 55 -6.16 5.98 11.76
C LEU A 55 -7.52 6.69 11.77
N GLY A 56 -7.70 7.68 10.90
CA GLY A 56 -9.01 8.23 10.54
C GLY A 56 -9.71 7.41 9.46
N GLU A 57 -10.95 7.80 9.14
CA GLU A 57 -11.70 7.21 8.03
C GLU A 57 -10.95 7.38 6.71
N GLY A 58 -10.88 6.30 5.91
CA GLY A 58 -10.17 6.30 4.63
C GLY A 58 -8.65 6.36 4.73
N GLN A 59 -8.07 6.19 5.93
CA GLN A 59 -6.64 6.15 6.13
C GLN A 59 -6.11 4.73 6.36
N LEU A 60 -4.82 4.54 6.02
CA LEU A 60 -4.02 3.36 6.31
C LEU A 60 -2.64 3.77 6.82
N TYR A 61 -1.87 2.82 7.34
CA TYR A 61 -0.45 3.08 7.66
C TYR A 61 0.39 2.98 6.39
N SER A 62 1.22 3.98 6.15
CA SER A 62 2.13 3.97 5.01
C SER A 62 3.49 4.57 5.36
N PHE A 63 4.46 4.32 4.47
CA PHE A 63 5.77 4.92 4.57
C PHE A 63 5.73 6.41 4.24
N LYS A 64 6.44 7.23 5.02
CA LYS A 64 6.70 8.65 4.70
C LYS A 64 7.66 8.73 3.52
N ILE A 65 8.66 7.84 3.49
CA ILE A 65 9.59 7.64 2.37
C ILE A 65 9.55 6.16 1.98
N LEU A 66 9.21 5.84 0.73
CA LEU A 66 9.14 4.45 0.29
C LEU A 66 10.50 3.75 0.38
N PRO A 67 10.54 2.45 0.72
CA PRO A 67 11.79 1.69 0.75
C PRO A 67 12.59 1.72 -0.56
N ILE A 68 11.90 1.68 -1.71
CA ILE A 68 12.53 1.83 -3.04
C ILE A 68 13.24 3.18 -3.25
N PHE A 69 12.94 4.19 -2.44
CA PHE A 69 13.59 5.51 -2.45
C PHE A 69 14.54 5.70 -1.27
N GLY A 70 14.96 4.61 -0.62
CA GLY A 70 15.89 4.65 0.51
C GLY A 70 15.23 4.92 1.86
N GLY A 71 13.90 4.83 1.95
CA GLY A 71 13.19 4.91 3.22
C GLY A 71 13.47 3.70 4.13
N GLU A 72 13.56 3.94 5.43
CA GLU A 72 13.82 2.89 6.42
C GLU A 72 12.55 2.12 6.80
N GLY A 73 12.70 0.85 7.16
CA GLY A 73 11.64 0.01 7.74
C GLY A 73 11.41 0.28 9.23
N SER A 74 11.44 1.54 9.66
CA SER A 74 11.30 1.96 11.06
C SER A 74 9.93 2.59 11.32
N ILE A 75 9.47 2.54 12.58
CA ILE A 75 8.19 3.16 12.98
C ILE A 75 8.17 4.67 12.73
N ASP A 76 9.33 5.33 12.81
CA ASP A 76 9.49 6.75 12.55
C ASP A 76 9.27 7.11 11.07
N ASN A 77 9.44 6.14 10.17
CA ASN A 77 9.12 6.29 8.75
C ASN A 77 7.68 5.87 8.42
N ILE A 78 6.82 5.59 9.41
CA ILE A 78 5.42 5.25 9.20
C ILE A 78 4.51 6.38 9.68
N ALA A 79 3.42 6.62 8.94
CA ALA A 79 2.37 7.55 9.33
C ALA A 79 1.00 7.13 8.73
N PRO A 80 -0.12 7.61 9.32
CA PRO A 80 -1.42 7.58 8.66
C PRO A 80 -1.36 8.30 7.31
N CYS A 81 -1.88 7.65 6.27
CA CYS A 81 -1.93 8.15 4.91
C CYS A 81 -3.33 7.92 4.32
N ASP A 82 -3.82 8.88 3.54
CA ASP A 82 -5.06 8.75 2.76
C ASP A 82 -4.90 7.61 1.74
N ILE A 83 -5.87 6.69 1.69
CA ILE A 83 -5.79 5.50 0.83
C ILE A 83 -5.68 5.85 -0.66
N GLU A 84 -6.32 6.94 -1.11
CA GLU A 84 -6.22 7.38 -2.50
C GLU A 84 -4.81 7.88 -2.79
N VAL A 85 -4.22 8.63 -1.87
CA VAL A 85 -2.82 9.11 -1.98
C VAL A 85 -1.85 7.93 -2.02
N HIS A 86 -2.02 6.96 -1.11
CA HIS A 86 -1.17 5.77 -1.04
C HIS A 86 -1.08 5.03 -2.37
N PHE A 87 -2.20 4.76 -3.04
CA PHE A 87 -2.15 4.04 -4.31
C PHE A 87 -1.85 4.94 -5.50
N SER A 88 -2.46 6.13 -5.58
CA SER A 88 -2.33 6.97 -6.77
C SER A 88 -0.97 7.65 -6.87
N ILE A 89 -0.47 8.25 -5.78
CA ILE A 89 0.78 9.01 -5.82
C ILE A 89 1.97 8.06 -5.84
N PHE A 90 1.99 7.06 -4.96
CA PHE A 90 3.10 6.10 -4.96
C PHE A 90 3.11 5.22 -6.21
N GLY A 91 1.95 4.87 -6.77
CA GLY A 91 1.88 4.18 -8.06
C GLY A 91 2.54 4.99 -9.19
N GLN A 92 2.26 6.30 -9.26
CA GLN A 92 2.89 7.20 -10.25
C GLN A 92 4.39 7.34 -10.03
N MET A 93 4.84 7.40 -8.78
CA MET A 93 6.28 7.46 -8.47
C MET A 93 6.98 6.17 -8.89
N VAL A 94 6.45 5.00 -8.51
CA VAL A 94 6.97 3.68 -8.91
C VAL A 94 7.05 3.59 -10.43
N GLU A 95 5.99 3.96 -11.15
CA GLU A 95 5.96 3.92 -12.62
C GLU A 95 7.08 4.75 -13.25
N GLN A 96 7.37 5.93 -12.71
CA GLN A 96 8.42 6.82 -13.18
C GLN A 96 9.84 6.34 -12.84
N THR A 97 10.00 5.52 -11.79
CA THR A 97 11.33 5.14 -11.28
C THR A 97 11.71 3.69 -11.49
N GLN A 98 10.77 2.78 -11.76
CA GLN A 98 11.01 1.34 -11.83
C GLN A 98 12.05 0.91 -12.87
N SER A 99 12.29 1.72 -13.89
CA SER A 99 13.28 1.46 -14.95
C SER A 99 14.61 2.18 -14.75
N LEU A 100 14.79 2.87 -13.62
CA LEU A 100 16.02 3.61 -13.33
C LEU A 100 17.02 2.71 -12.59
N GLU A 101 18.30 2.88 -12.90
CA GLU A 101 19.37 2.20 -12.19
C GLU A 101 19.48 2.72 -10.74
N PRO A 102 19.86 1.87 -9.76
CA PRO A 102 20.09 2.30 -8.39
C PRO A 102 21.07 3.48 -8.32
N GLY A 103 20.72 4.50 -7.54
CA GLY A 103 21.53 5.72 -7.38
C GLY A 103 21.30 6.79 -8.45
N THR A 104 20.38 6.57 -9.40
CA THR A 104 19.99 7.62 -10.37
C THR A 104 19.39 8.83 -9.64
N PRO A 105 19.96 10.05 -9.79
CA PRO A 105 19.39 11.25 -9.20
C PRO A 105 18.03 11.58 -9.82
N ILE A 106 17.03 11.83 -8.98
CA ILE A 106 15.70 12.26 -9.41
C ILE A 106 15.65 13.78 -9.45
N GLY A 107 15.58 14.36 -10.65
CA GLY A 107 15.55 15.82 -10.83
C GLY A 107 14.15 16.43 -10.70
N SER A 108 13.12 15.70 -11.11
CA SER A 108 11.71 16.13 -11.06
C SER A 108 10.79 14.92 -10.96
N VAL A 109 9.59 15.13 -10.43
CA VAL A 109 8.52 14.13 -10.38
C VAL A 109 7.24 14.80 -10.87
N ASP A 110 6.60 14.22 -11.87
CA ASP A 110 5.32 14.71 -12.38
C ASP A 110 4.18 13.95 -11.70
N LEU A 111 3.38 14.66 -10.88
CA LEU A 111 2.29 14.06 -10.12
C LEU A 111 0.93 14.59 -10.58
N GLN A 112 0.05 13.67 -10.93
CA GLN A 112 -1.38 13.90 -11.08
C GLN A 112 -2.05 13.72 -9.72
N ILE A 113 -2.50 14.82 -9.14
CA ILE A 113 -3.18 14.79 -7.84
C ILE A 113 -4.58 14.18 -8.03
N PRO A 114 -4.94 13.12 -7.29
CA PRO A 114 -6.29 12.57 -7.34
C PRO A 114 -7.30 13.64 -6.96
N LYS A 115 -8.28 13.88 -7.85
CA LYS A 115 -9.38 14.80 -7.56
C LYS A 115 -10.29 14.14 -6.53
N LYS A 116 -10.28 14.61 -5.28
CA LYS A 116 -11.27 14.17 -4.26
C LYS A 116 -12.67 14.35 -4.82
N LYS A 117 -13.34 13.25 -5.17
CA LYS A 117 -14.75 13.29 -5.58
C LYS A 117 -15.57 13.55 -4.32
N LEU A 118 -16.01 14.79 -4.11
CA LEU A 118 -17.01 15.11 -3.09
C LEU A 118 -18.38 14.60 -3.53
N TRP A 119 -18.59 13.28 -3.42
CA TRP A 119 -19.88 12.65 -3.73
C TRP A 119 -20.99 13.10 -2.77
N TRP A 120 -20.63 13.59 -1.58
CA TRP A 120 -21.49 14.24 -0.59
C TRP A 120 -22.11 15.57 -1.05
N LYS A 121 -21.56 16.26 -2.07
CA LYS A 121 -22.08 17.54 -2.58
C LYS A 121 -23.27 17.40 -3.53
N PHE A 122 -23.68 16.17 -3.84
CA PHE A 122 -24.82 15.87 -4.72
C PHE A 122 -26.02 15.25 -3.98
N TRP A 123 -25.91 15.12 -2.66
CA TRP A 123 -27.00 14.76 -1.75
C TRP A 123 -27.18 15.92 -0.76
N GLY A 124 -27.74 17.02 -1.25
CA GLY A 124 -28.20 18.17 -0.48
C GLY A 124 -29.61 18.52 -0.91
#